data_AF-A0A2G5IY37-F1
#
_entry.id   AF-A0A2G5IY37-F1
#
_cell.length_a   1.000
_cell.length_b   1.000
_cell.length_c   1.000
_cell.angle_alpha   90.00
_cell.angle_beta   90.00
_cell.angle_gamma   90.00
#
_symmetry.space_group_name_H-M   'P 1'
#
loop_
_entity.id
_entity.type
_entity.pdbx_description
1 polymer ?
#
loop_
_entity_poly.entity_id
_entity_poly.type
_entity_poly.pdbx_seq_one_letter_code
_entity_poly.pdbx_strand_id
1 'polypeptide(L)'
;MTDFDRDPEALAWARAKIQRHVDWLANAERETAARGNRVGAIRWRFAKNFMARKLIGGTGCVIADFDERLPETLDRIDKATPTKETP
;
A
#
# COMPACT_ATOMS: atom_id res chain seq x y z
N MET A 1 -17.35 -5.80 -2.77
CA MET A 1 -16.51 -5.02 -1.84
C MET A 1 -16.87 -5.46 -0.45
N THR A 2 -15.88 -5.81 0.36
CA THR A 2 -16.06 -6.22 1.76
C THR A 2 -16.06 -4.97 2.64
N ASP A 3 -16.58 -5.07 3.87
CA ASP A 3 -16.68 -3.94 4.81
C ASP A 3 -15.33 -3.22 5.06
N PHE A 4 -14.22 -3.91 4.81
CA PHE A 4 -12.85 -3.41 4.98
C PHE A 4 -12.47 -2.27 4.03
N ASP A 5 -13.15 -2.11 2.89
CA ASP A 5 -12.86 -1.02 1.93
C ASP A 5 -13.26 0.36 2.48
N ARG A 6 -14.07 0.40 3.55
CA ARG A 6 -14.58 1.63 4.20
C ARG A 6 -13.87 1.97 5.51
N ASP A 7 -12.94 1.13 5.96
CA ASP A 7 -12.31 1.25 7.27
C ASP A 7 -10.97 2.02 7.17
N PRO A 8 -10.89 3.27 7.66
CA PRO A 8 -9.65 4.04 7.65
C PRO A 8 -8.55 3.38 8.50
N GLU A 9 -8.90 2.60 9.52
CA GLU A 9 -7.94 1.82 10.30
C GLU A 9 -7.40 0.65 9.49
N ALA A 10 -8.22 -0.02 8.67
CA ALA A 10 -7.78 -1.07 7.77
C ALA A 10 -6.79 -0.55 6.71
N LEU A 11 -7.04 0.64 6.16
CA LEU A 11 -6.12 1.31 5.23
C LEU A 11 -4.82 1.73 5.93
N ALA A 12 -4.89 2.30 7.12
CA ALA A 12 -3.72 2.64 7.92
C ALA A 12 -2.89 1.38 8.27
N TRP A 13 -3.56 0.29 8.63
CA TRP A 13 -2.92 -1.01 8.87
C TRP A 13 -2.24 -1.56 7.62
N ALA A 14 -2.87 -1.44 6.45
CA ALA A 14 -2.31 -1.89 5.18
C ALA A 14 -1.02 -1.11 4.85
N ARG A 15 -1.05 0.23 4.99
CA ARG A 15 0.16 1.08 4.84
C ARG A 15 1.26 0.67 5.80
N ALA A 16 0.94 0.50 7.09
CA ALA A 16 1.91 0.08 8.09
C ALA A 16 2.52 -1.29 7.79
N LYS A 17 1.72 -2.24 7.27
CA LYS A 17 2.21 -3.57 6.87
C LYS A 17 3.18 -3.50 5.69
N ILE A 18 2.89 -2.66 4.69
CA ILE A 18 3.75 -2.46 3.53
C ILE A 18 5.05 -1.75 3.95
N GLN A 19 4.97 -0.74 4.82
CA GLN A 19 6.14 -0.07 5.37
C GLN A 19 7.09 -1.06 6.07
N ARG A 20 6.56 -1.97 6.90
CA ARG A 20 7.36 -3.03 7.52
C ARG A 20 8.11 -3.91 6.50
N HIS A 21 7.49 -4.20 5.35
CA HIS A 21 8.17 -4.95 4.29
C HIS A 21 9.24 -4.13 3.59
N VAL A 22 9.02 -2.82 3.36
CA VAL A 22 10.04 -1.91 2.82
C VAL A 22 11.24 -1.83 3.76
N ASP A 23 11.00 -1.76 5.07
CA ASP A 23 12.06 -1.72 6.09
C ASP A 23 12.85 -3.03 6.13
N TRP A 24 12.17 -4.18 6.00
CA TRP A 24 12.82 -5.48 5.88
C TRP A 24 13.74 -5.56 4.65
N LEU A 25 13.28 -5.09 3.49
CA LEU A 25 14.10 -5.05 2.27
C LEU A 25 15.31 -4.13 2.43
N ALA A 26 15.15 -3.00 3.13
CA ALA A 26 16.25 -2.11 3.45
C ALA A 26 17.30 -2.80 4.36
N ASN A 27 16.85 -3.64 5.28
CA ASN A 27 17.76 -4.42 6.12
C ASN A 27 18.48 -5.51 5.32
N ALA A 28 17.76 -6.24 4.46
CA ALA A 28 18.35 -7.23 3.55
C ALA A 28 19.40 -6.60 2.61
N GLU A 29 19.15 -5.39 2.11
CA GLU A 29 20.13 -4.60 1.36
C GLU A 29 21.41 -4.38 2.18
N ARG A 30 21.29 -3.87 3.42
CA ARG A 30 22.43 -3.59 4.30
C ARG A 30 23.23 -4.85 4.62
N GLU A 31 22.56 -5.93 5.03
CA GLU A 31 23.22 -7.20 5.38
C GLU A 31 23.93 -7.82 4.18
N THR A 32 23.30 -7.79 3.00
CA THR A 32 23.90 -8.35 1.78
C THR A 32 25.11 -7.53 1.33
N ALA A 33 25.06 -6.20 1.47
CA ALA A 33 26.20 -5.32 1.21
C ALA A 33 27.35 -5.55 2.20
N ALA A 34 27.05 -5.71 3.49
CA ALA A 34 28.03 -5.99 4.54
C ALA A 34 28.78 -7.32 4.31
N ARG A 35 28.13 -8.30 3.68
CA ARG A 35 28.73 -9.58 3.26
C ARG A 35 29.53 -9.49 1.94
N GLY A 36 29.69 -8.29 1.37
CA GLY A 36 30.44 -8.06 0.14
C GLY A 36 29.67 -8.35 -1.17
N ASN A 37 28.42 -8.81 -1.09
CA ASN A 37 27.62 -9.10 -2.28
C ASN A 37 26.92 -7.83 -2.81
N ARG A 38 27.65 -7.02 -3.57
CA ARG A 38 27.14 -5.76 -4.14
C ARG A 38 25.97 -5.97 -5.10
N VAL A 39 26.00 -7.02 -5.93
CA VAL A 39 24.93 -7.33 -6.89
C VAL A 39 23.63 -7.69 -6.17
N GLY A 40 23.71 -8.50 -5.11
CA GLY A 40 22.57 -8.83 -4.26
C GLY A 40 21.99 -7.61 -3.57
N ALA A 41 22.85 -6.73 -3.02
CA ALA A 41 22.40 -5.49 -2.40
C ALA A 41 21.66 -4.57 -3.39
N ILE A 42 22.13 -4.47 -4.64
CA ILE A 42 21.44 -3.71 -5.70
C ILE A 42 20.05 -4.28 -5.97
N ARG A 43 19.89 -5.61 -6.00
CA ARG A 43 18.58 -6.24 -6.20
C ARG A 43 17.60 -5.89 -5.07
N TRP A 44 18.06 -5.92 -3.82
CA TRP A 44 17.23 -5.51 -2.67
C TRP A 44 16.85 -4.04 -2.73
N ARG A 45 17.77 -3.16 -3.15
CA ARG A 45 17.49 -1.75 -3.37
C ARG A 45 16.42 -1.52 -4.43
N PHE A 46 16.48 -2.25 -5.55
CA PHE A 46 15.46 -2.20 -6.59
C PHE A 46 14.09 -2.62 -6.06
N ALA A 47 14.02 -3.76 -5.36
CA ALA A 47 12.77 -4.24 -4.77
C ALA A 47 12.18 -3.24 -3.77
N LYS A 48 13.02 -2.69 -2.88
CA LYS A 48 12.64 -1.66 -1.91
C LYS A 48 12.05 -0.42 -2.60
N ASN A 49 12.76 0.11 -3.59
CA ASN A 49 12.35 1.32 -4.30
C ASN A 49 11.07 1.10 -5.11
N PHE A 50 10.91 -0.08 -5.72
CA PHE A 50 9.69 -0.44 -6.43
C PHE A 50 8.49 -0.46 -5.49
N MET A 51 8.58 -1.16 -4.35
CA MET A 51 7.49 -1.23 -3.39
C MET A 51 7.16 0.14 -2.78
N ALA A 52 8.17 0.90 -2.36
CA ALA A 52 7.96 2.23 -1.80
C ALA A 52 7.20 3.14 -2.79
N ARG A 53 7.65 3.18 -4.05
CA ARG A 53 7.05 4.01 -5.10
C ARG A 53 5.63 3.57 -5.47
N LYS A 54 5.38 2.26 -5.54
CA LYS A 54 4.10 1.72 -5.99
C LYS A 54 3.04 1.60 -4.90
N LEU A 55 3.45 1.54 -3.64
CA LEU A 55 2.55 1.15 -2.56
C LEU A 55 2.52 2.10 -1.36
N ILE A 56 3.46 3.04 -1.22
CA ILE A 56 3.47 3.98 -0.08
C ILE A 56 3.37 5.43 -0.56
N GLY A 57 4.10 5.81 -1.61
CA GLY A 57 4.03 7.15 -2.16
C GLY A 57 4.96 7.35 -3.37
N GLY A 58 4.46 8.03 -4.39
CA GLY A 58 5.16 8.28 -5.66
C GLY A 58 4.21 8.26 -6.85
N THR A 59 4.73 8.56 -8.05
CA THR A 59 3.92 8.55 -9.28
C THR A 59 3.36 7.15 -9.59
N GLY A 60 2.04 7.02 -9.66
CA GLY A 60 1.33 5.75 -9.87
C GLY A 60 1.38 4.83 -8.65
N CYS A 61 1.25 5.41 -7.45
CA CYS A 61 1.12 4.69 -6.19
C CYS A 61 -0.33 4.21 -6.05
N VAL A 62 -0.52 2.90 -5.97
CA VAL A 62 -1.85 2.28 -5.91
C VAL A 62 -2.64 2.72 -4.68
N ILE A 63 -1.96 2.96 -3.55
CA ILE A 63 -2.61 3.45 -2.33
C ILE A 63 -3.03 4.92 -2.47
N ALA A 64 -2.18 5.76 -3.07
CA ALA A 64 -2.53 7.16 -3.29
C ALA A 64 -3.66 7.30 -4.33
N ASP A 65 -3.55 6.57 -5.46
CA ASP A 65 -4.61 6.52 -6.48
C ASP A 65 -5.91 5.93 -5.91
N PHE A 66 -5.83 5.07 -4.88
CA PHE A 66 -7.00 4.59 -4.16
C PHE A 66 -7.57 5.66 -3.22
N ASP A 67 -6.75 6.34 -2.43
CA ASP A 67 -7.19 7.44 -1.55
C ASP A 67 -7.88 8.57 -2.32
N GLU A 68 -7.34 8.94 -3.49
CA GLU A 68 -7.91 10.00 -4.33
C GLU A 68 -9.29 9.61 -4.89
N ARG A 69 -9.47 8.33 -5.25
CA ARG A 69 -10.73 7.80 -5.78
C ARG A 69 -11.71 7.36 -4.70
N LEU A 70 -11.25 7.24 -3.45
CA LEU A 70 -12.04 6.73 -2.34
C LEU A 70 -13.32 7.57 -2.14
N PRO A 71 -13.30 8.92 -2.11
CA PRO A 71 -14.52 9.71 -1.91
C PRO A 71 -15.56 9.50 -3.02
N GLU A 72 -15.14 9.51 -4.29
CA GLU A 72 -16.04 9.27 -5.43
C GLU A 72 -16.58 7.83 -5.42
N THR A 73 -15.73 6.87 -5.07
CA THR A 73 -16.12 5.47 -4.97
C THR A 73 -17.15 5.27 -3.86
N LEU A 74 -16.94 5.90 -2.69
CA LEU A 74 -17.90 5.88 -1.57
C LEU A 74 -19.23 6.53 -1.95
N ASP A 75 -19.22 7.72 -2.57
CA ASP A 75 -20.43 8.42 -3.01
C ASP A 75 -21.24 7.61 -4.04
N ARG A 76 -20.57 6.97 -5.00
CA ARG A 76 -21.23 6.07 -5.97
C ARG A 76 -21.86 4.85 -5.29
N ILE A 77 -21.23 4.34 -4.24
CA ILE A 77 -21.74 3.17 -3.49
C ILE A 77 -22.94 3.56 -2.63
N ASP A 78 -22.89 4.69 -1.93
CA ASP A 78 -24.01 5.18 -1.12
C ASP A 78 -25.24 5.43 -1.99
N LYS A 79 -25.05 5.98 -3.20
CA LYS A 79 -26.12 6.14 -4.19
C LYS A 79 -26.63 4.83 -4.79
N ALA A 80 -25.78 3.80 -4.85
CA ALA A 80 -26.12 2.49 -5.41
C ALA A 80 -26.72 1.52 -4.39
N THR A 81 -26.68 1.82 -3.09
CA THR A 81 -27.26 0.98 -2.04
C THR A 81 -28.69 1.43 -1.80
N PRO A 82 -29.73 0.68 -2.24
CA PRO A 82 -31.10 1.07 -1.94
C PRO A 82 -31.32 0.93 -0.44
N THR A 83 -31.68 2.03 0.21
CA THR A 83 -32.16 2.04 1.59
C THR A 83 -33.32 1.05 1.66
N LYS A 84 -33.10 -0.12 2.27
CA LYS A 84 -34.21 -0.98 2.68
C LYS A 84 -34.92 -0.25 3.82
N GLU A 85 -35.82 0.66 3.46
CA GLU A 85 -36.89 1.06 4.36
C GLU A 85 -37.64 -0.21 4.74
N THR A 86 -37.43 -0.65 5.97
CA THR A 86 -38.17 -1.77 6.54
C THR A 86 -39.42 -1.15 7.19
N PRO A 87 -40.64 -1.60 6.82
CA PRO A 87 -41.89 -1.11 7.38
C PRO A 87 -42.06 -1.48 8.86
#